data_AF-A0A7Y2B9I4-F1
#
_entry.id   AF-A0A7Y2B9I4-F1
#
_cell.length_a   1.000
_cell.length_b   1.000
_cell.length_c   1.000
_cell.angle_alpha   90.00
_cell.angle_beta   90.00
_cell.angle_gamma   90.00
#
_symmetry.space_group_name_H-M   'P 1'
#
loop_
_entity.id
_entity.type
_entity.pdbx_description
1 polymer ?
#
loop_
_entity_poly.entity_id
_entity_poly.type
_entity_poly.pdbx_seq_one_letter_code
_entity_poly.pdbx_strand_id
1 'polypeptide(L)'
;YTFDTSNSKFESVRLFVAGQNLFTLTGYTGVDPEVRLGDTGSVDNGGRDNADNPDVLAPGVDRRNTYFFTRTFTLGANISF
;
A
#
# COMPACT_ATOMS: atom_id res chain seq x y z
N TYR A 1 -13.14 -4.57 16.85
CA TYR A 1 -13.98 -4.92 18.00
C TYR A 1 -13.10 -5.10 19.22
N THR A 2 -13.43 -4.41 20.31
CA THR A 2 -12.73 -4.54 21.61
C THR A 2 -13.63 -5.32 22.54
N PHE A 3 -13.09 -6.37 23.16
CA PHE A 3 -13.82 -7.21 24.10
C PHE A 3 -13.89 -6.56 25.48
N ASP A 4 -14.99 -6.81 26.20
CA ASP A 4 -15.05 -6.50 27.63
C ASP A 4 -14.18 -7.51 28.40
N THR A 5 -13.14 -7.00 29.05
CA THR A 5 -12.14 -7.78 29.78
C THR A 5 -12.28 -7.66 31.30
N SER A 6 -13.36 -7.07 31.81
CA SER A 6 -13.54 -6.75 33.24
C SER A 6 -13.43 -7.96 34.20
N ASN A 7 -13.72 -9.18 33.73
CA ASN A 7 -13.58 -10.43 34.51
C ASN A 7 -12.51 -11.39 33.93
N SER A 8 -11.53 -10.84 33.21
CA SER A 8 -10.46 -11.59 32.55
C SER A 8 -9.09 -11.29 33.15
N LYS A 9 -8.08 -12.09 32.79
CA LYS A 9 -6.68 -11.89 33.17
C LYS A 9 -5.93 -10.93 32.23
N PHE A 10 -6.61 -10.35 31.26
CA PHE A 10 -6.04 -9.51 30.23
C PHE A 10 -6.53 -8.08 30.41
N GLU A 11 -5.65 -7.10 30.31
CA GLU A 11 -6.02 -5.68 30.32
C GLU A 11 -6.92 -5.33 29.13
N SER A 12 -6.58 -5.79 27.93
CA SER A 12 -7.33 -5.45 26.71
C SER A 12 -7.18 -6.51 25.63
N VAL A 13 -8.28 -6.81 24.94
CA VAL A 13 -8.28 -7.65 23.75
C VAL A 13 -9.07 -6.98 22.65
N ARG A 14 -8.44 -6.78 21.49
CA ARG A 14 -9.06 -6.21 20.29
C ARG A 14 -8.84 -7.11 19.09
N LEU A 15 -9.92 -7.51 18.44
CA LEU A 15 -9.87 -8.10 17.10
C LEU A 15 -10.19 -7.03 16.06
N PHE A 16 -9.51 -7.04 14.93
CA PHE A 16 -9.76 -6.11 13.85
C PHE A 16 -9.61 -6.77 12.49
N VAL A 17 -10.40 -6.29 11.55
CA VAL A 17 -10.22 -6.52 10.13
C VAL A 17 -9.90 -5.18 9.49
N ALA A 18 -8.96 -5.15 8.55
CA ALA A 18 -8.62 -3.99 7.77
C ALA A 18 -8.56 -4.38 6.29
N GLY A 19 -8.81 -3.41 5.41
CA GLY A 19 -8.70 -3.57 3.98
C GLY A 19 -7.93 -2.41 3.39
N GLN A 20 -7.06 -2.70 2.42
CA GLN A 20 -6.32 -1.69 1.67
C GLN A 20 -6.51 -1.92 0.18
N ASN A 21 -6.71 -0.82 -0.56
CA ASN A 21 -6.96 -0.84 -2.00
C ASN A 21 -8.14 -1.76 -2.39
N LEU A 22 -9.27 -1.64 -1.67
CA LEU A 22 -10.42 -2.53 -1.87
C LEU A 22 -11.10 -2.32 -3.22
N PHE A 23 -11.19 -1.05 -3.66
CA PHE A 23 -11.77 -0.64 -4.93
C PHE A 23 -11.00 0.55 -5.48
N THR A 24 -10.86 0.56 -6.81
CA THR A 24 -10.27 1.68 -7.56
C THR A 24 -11.25 2.03 -8.67
N LEU A 25 -11.83 3.23 -8.59
CA LEU A 25 -12.77 3.72 -9.59
C LEU A 25 -12.01 4.66 -10.52
N THR A 26 -11.67 4.18 -11.72
CA THR A 26 -10.87 4.95 -12.67
C THR A 26 -11.28 4.68 -14.12
N GLY A 27 -11.18 5.70 -14.96
CA GLY A 27 -11.21 5.59 -16.42
C GLY A 27 -9.81 5.53 -17.04
N TYR A 28 -8.76 5.46 -16.21
CA TYR A 28 -7.38 5.36 -16.66
C TYR A 28 -7.12 4.01 -17.33
N THR A 29 -6.47 4.05 -18.49
CA THR A 29 -6.20 2.86 -19.31
C THR A 29 -4.83 2.23 -19.04
N GLY A 30 -3.99 2.86 -18.23
CA GLY A 30 -2.67 2.37 -17.85
C GLY A 30 -2.71 1.39 -16.66
N VAL A 31 -1.53 1.11 -16.09
CA VAL A 31 -1.36 0.09 -15.03
C VAL A 31 -1.68 0.66 -13.65
N ASP A 32 -1.28 1.91 -13.42
CA ASP A 32 -1.30 2.56 -12.13
C ASP A 32 -2.11 3.87 -12.22
N PRO A 33 -3.37 3.90 -11.73
CA PRO A 33 -4.16 5.13 -11.71
C PRO A 33 -3.77 6.08 -10.55
N GLU A 34 -2.85 5.70 -9.67
CA GLU A 34 -2.35 6.58 -8.61
C GLU A 34 -1.22 7.48 -9.16
N VAL A 35 -1.23 8.75 -8.77
CA VAL A 35 -0.26 9.71 -9.29
C VAL A 35 1.11 9.49 -8.64
N ARG A 36 2.13 9.28 -9.47
CA ARG A 36 3.53 9.32 -9.04
C ARG A 36 4.03 10.75 -8.94
N LEU A 37 4.58 11.11 -7.78
CA LEU A 37 5.07 12.47 -7.51
C LEU A 37 6.46 12.76 -8.09
N GLY A 38 7.12 11.76 -8.68
CA GLY A 38 8.39 11.90 -9.36
C GLY A 38 8.71 10.65 -10.16
N ASP A 39 9.63 10.79 -11.10
CA ASP A 39 10.03 9.73 -12.00
C ASP A 39 11.43 9.19 -11.70
N THR A 40 11.56 7.88 -11.55
CA THR A 40 12.83 7.23 -11.20
C THR A 40 13.71 6.85 -12.40
N GLY A 41 13.32 7.26 -13.62
CA GLY A 41 14.04 6.92 -14.84
C GLY A 41 13.64 5.57 -15.46
N SER A 42 14.01 5.36 -16.73
CA SER A 42 13.81 4.07 -17.38
C SER A 42 14.94 3.15 -16.98
N VAL A 43 14.63 1.92 -16.61
CA VAL A 43 15.62 0.88 -16.34
C VAL A 43 15.73 -0.07 -17.53
N ASP A 44 16.95 -0.51 -17.81
CA ASP A 44 17.26 -1.59 -18.75
C ASP A 44 17.34 -2.93 -18.02
N ASN A 45 17.66 -4.00 -18.75
CA ASN A 45 17.72 -5.34 -18.17
C ASN A 45 18.99 -5.50 -17.33
N GLY A 46 18.88 -5.28 -16.02
CA GLY A 46 19.99 -5.30 -15.06
C GLY A 46 20.29 -3.95 -14.41
N GLY A 47 19.68 -2.86 -14.88
CA GLY A 47 19.74 -1.54 -14.26
C GLY A 47 18.88 -1.43 -13.01
N ARG A 48 19.29 -0.57 -12.07
CA ARG A 48 18.48 -0.16 -10.91
C ARG A 48 17.80 1.17 -11.21
N ASP A 49 16.61 1.34 -10.67
CA ASP A 49 15.91 2.62 -10.72
C ASP A 49 16.58 3.63 -9.77
N ASN A 50 16.43 4.93 -10.07
CA ASN A 50 16.92 6.00 -9.22
C ASN A 50 15.87 6.35 -8.15
N ALA A 51 15.54 5.37 -7.29
CA ALA A 51 14.54 5.52 -6.25
C ALA A 51 14.91 6.60 -5.20
N ASP A 52 16.21 6.85 -5.00
CA ASP A 52 16.71 7.78 -3.98
C ASP A 52 16.66 9.26 -4.42
N ASN A 53 16.56 9.53 -5.72
CA ASN A 53 16.49 10.90 -6.25
C ASN A 53 15.63 10.97 -7.52
N PRO A 54 14.30 10.78 -7.40
CA PRO A 54 13.40 10.84 -8.54
C PRO A 54 13.33 12.26 -9.13
N ASP A 55 13.17 12.35 -10.45
CA ASP A 55 12.90 13.62 -11.13
C ASP A 55 11.48 14.10 -10.79
N VAL A 56 11.39 15.10 -9.92
CA VAL A 56 10.13 15.72 -9.48
C VAL A 56 9.47 16.58 -10.54
N LEU A 57 10.16 16.91 -11.64
CA LEU A 57 9.60 17.69 -12.75
C LEU A 57 8.84 16.82 -13.76
N ALA A 58 8.89 15.50 -13.61
CA ALA A 58 8.20 14.53 -14.47
C ALA A 58 7.20 13.63 -13.69
N PRO A 59 6.21 14.18 -12.98
CA PRO A 59 5.23 13.37 -12.26
C PRO A 59 4.27 12.63 -13.22
N GLY A 60 3.69 11.52 -12.75
CA GLY A 60 2.64 10.77 -13.46
C GLY A 60 3.10 9.92 -14.64
N VAL A 61 4.40 9.68 -14.81
CA VAL A 61 4.92 8.82 -15.88
C VAL A 61 4.86 7.34 -15.46
N ASP A 62 4.01 6.58 -16.15
CA ASP A 62 3.95 5.12 -16.00
C ASP A 62 5.03 4.45 -16.86
N ARG A 63 6.03 3.89 -16.17
CA ARG A 63 7.15 3.18 -16.82
C ARG A 63 6.86 1.71 -17.02
N ARG A 64 7.53 1.07 -17.99
CA ARG A 64 7.34 -0.36 -18.33
C ARG A 64 7.65 -1.33 -17.19
N ASN A 65 8.42 -0.91 -16.20
CA ASN A 65 8.74 -1.65 -14.98
C ASN A 65 7.69 -1.45 -13.86
N THR A 66 6.56 -0.82 -14.15
CA THR A 66 5.43 -0.68 -13.22
C THR A 66 4.69 -2.00 -13.06
N TYR A 67 4.42 -2.38 -11.81
CA TYR A 67 3.65 -3.57 -11.47
C TYR A 67 2.26 -3.21 -10.97
N PHE A 68 1.31 -4.13 -11.14
CA PHE A 68 -0.07 -3.96 -10.66
C PHE A 68 -0.12 -3.87 -9.13
N PHE A 69 -1.00 -3.01 -8.61
CA PHE A 69 -1.26 -2.97 -7.18
C PHE A 69 -2.04 -4.20 -6.69
N THR A 70 -1.77 -4.56 -5.44
CA THR A 70 -2.49 -5.62 -4.74
C THR A 70 -3.69 -5.07 -4.00
N ARG A 71 -4.67 -5.94 -3.75
CA ARG A 71 -5.78 -5.70 -2.82
C ARG A 71 -5.52 -6.53 -1.57
N THR A 72 -5.51 -5.90 -0.41
CA THR A 72 -5.10 -6.56 0.83
C THR A 72 -6.25 -6.57 1.82
N PHE A 73 -6.51 -7.73 2.41
CA PHE A 73 -7.38 -7.90 3.56
C PHE A 73 -6.53 -8.42 4.71
N THR A 74 -6.59 -7.73 5.85
CA THR A 74 -5.81 -8.04 7.04
C THR A 74 -6.75 -8.41 8.17
N LEU A 75 -6.55 -9.58 8.76
CA LEU A 75 -7.17 -9.97 10.01
C LEU A 75 -6.10 -9.91 11.11
N GLY A 76 -6.39 -9.22 12.21
CA GLY A 76 -5.44 -9.01 13.28
C GLY A 76 -6.07 -9.04 14.67
N ALA A 77 -5.21 -9.29 15.66
CA ALA A 77 -5.52 -9.27 17.07
C ALA A 77 -4.48 -8.42 17.80
N ASN A 78 -4.93 -7.63 18.77
CA ASN A 78 -4.09 -6.92 19.72
C ASN A 78 -4.49 -7.37 21.13
N ILE A 79 -3.53 -7.87 21.89
CA ILE A 79 -3.73 -8.45 23.22
C ILE A 79 -2.74 -7.74 24.16
N SER A 80 -3.27 -7.13 25.22
CA SER A 80 -2.52 -6.54 26.32
C SER A 80 -2.83 -7.32 27.60
N PHE A 81 -1.81 -7.58 28.41
CA PHE A 81 -1.89 -8.38 29.64
C PHE A 81 -1.66 -7.51 30.87
#